data_AF-A0A4Q4BRB8-F1
#
_entry.id   AF-A0A4Q4BRB8-F1
#
_cell.length_a   1.000
_cell.length_b   1.000
_cell.length_c   1.000
_cell.angle_alpha   90.00
_cell.angle_beta   90.00
_cell.angle_gamma   90.00
#
_symmetry.space_group_name_H-M   'P 1'
#
loop_
_entity.id
_entity.type
_entity.pdbx_description
1 polymer ?
#
loop_
_entity_poly.entity_id
_entity_poly.type
_entity_poly.pdbx_seq_one_letter_code
_entity_poly.pdbx_strand_id
1 'polypeptide(L)'
;MTQDPEKIRCDACPVMCYIAPGQTGACDRYANDGGRIVRTDPVVMLSHSVEAGGRIVPFAARDWDGSPVPVDAFVTGIGSGTTYPDYKPAPFIVASQVDGADMITVVTEAIFSYCGVKVKIDTDRFLGPEGAAVRAGGEAVGHVTTGEYGSQMLSLGGVHHLTGGSKREGKATCDALLSLCNRQPVDLSIDGGATLTVAAGAAPIIDGVQEVRMRVGCGSATIGMFAQQWQGLVDEVVVV
;
A
#
# COMPACT_ATOMS: atom_id res chain seq x y z
N MET A 1 7.30 -8.66 -46.09
CA MET A 1 6.80 -7.80 -45.00
C MET A 1 6.17 -8.72 -43.97
N THR A 2 6.97 -9.23 -43.03
CA THR A 2 6.45 -9.97 -41.87
C THR A 2 5.66 -8.96 -41.05
N GLN A 3 4.34 -9.13 -40.98
CA GLN A 3 3.50 -8.38 -40.06
C GLN A 3 4.03 -8.64 -38.65
N ASP A 4 4.47 -7.58 -37.96
CA ASP A 4 4.78 -7.69 -36.54
C ASP A 4 3.55 -8.30 -35.85
N PRO A 5 3.71 -9.40 -35.10
CA PRO A 5 2.57 -10.08 -34.54
C PRO A 5 1.89 -9.14 -33.55
N GLU A 6 0.59 -8.91 -33.77
CA GLU A 6 -0.13 -7.76 -33.23
C GLU A 6 -0.16 -7.82 -31.70
N LYS A 7 0.15 -6.69 -31.04
CA LYS A 7 0.01 -6.58 -29.59
C LYS A 7 -1.46 -6.83 -29.23
N ILE A 8 -1.71 -7.72 -28.28
CA ILE A 8 -3.06 -7.98 -27.80
C ILE A 8 -3.35 -7.12 -26.57
N ARG A 9 -4.58 -6.63 -26.46
CA ARG A 9 -5.06 -5.95 -25.27
C ARG A 9 -5.41 -6.98 -24.21
N CYS A 10 -4.70 -6.97 -23.09
CA CYS A 10 -5.00 -7.83 -21.96
C CYS A 10 -6.28 -7.39 -21.28
N ASP A 11 -7.20 -8.30 -21.00
CA ASP A 11 -8.47 -8.03 -20.31
C ASP A 11 -8.49 -8.59 -18.87
N ALA A 12 -7.33 -9.03 -18.37
CA ALA A 12 -7.21 -9.66 -17.06
C ALA A 12 -7.30 -8.67 -15.89
N CYS A 13 -7.19 -7.37 -16.14
CA CYS A 13 -7.39 -6.32 -15.14
C CYS A 13 -7.86 -5.01 -15.78
N PRO A 14 -8.39 -4.05 -15.01
CA PRO A 14 -8.89 -2.77 -15.51
C PRO A 14 -7.85 -1.89 -16.22
N VAL A 15 -6.54 -2.12 -16.00
CA VAL A 15 -5.45 -1.38 -16.67
C VAL A 15 -5.44 -1.64 -18.18
N MET A 16 -5.87 -2.83 -18.60
CA MET A 16 -6.00 -3.23 -20.00
C MET A 16 -4.78 -2.96 -20.89
N CYS A 17 -3.58 -3.31 -20.41
CA CYS A 17 -2.32 -3.07 -21.12
C CYS A 17 -2.21 -3.84 -22.45
N TYR A 18 -1.41 -3.32 -23.39
CA TYR A 18 -1.10 -3.98 -24.65
C TYR A 18 0.20 -4.79 -24.53
N ILE A 19 0.12 -6.09 -24.81
CA ILE A 19 1.23 -7.04 -24.61
C ILE A 19 1.71 -7.55 -25.97
N ALA A 20 2.99 -7.34 -26.27
CA ALA A 20 3.61 -7.89 -27.47
C ALA A 20 3.81 -9.41 -27.34
N PRO A 21 3.75 -10.18 -28.44
CA PRO A 21 3.97 -11.62 -28.41
C PRO A 21 5.31 -12.00 -27.76
N GLY A 22 5.28 -12.99 -26.88
CA GLY A 22 6.44 -13.43 -26.09
C GLY A 22 6.86 -12.46 -24.97
N GLN A 23 6.06 -11.44 -24.66
CA GLN A 23 6.31 -10.50 -23.57
C GLN A 23 5.27 -10.65 -22.45
N THR A 24 5.63 -10.17 -21.27
CA THR A 24 4.73 -9.97 -20.15
C THR A 24 4.03 -8.61 -20.21
N GLY A 25 2.84 -8.53 -19.65
CA GLY A 25 2.13 -7.28 -19.41
C GLY A 25 2.73 -6.51 -18.24
N ALA A 26 2.25 -5.29 -18.01
CA ALA A 26 2.80 -4.38 -17.01
C ALA A 26 2.82 -4.92 -15.55
N CYS A 27 2.11 -6.02 -15.28
CA CYS A 27 2.09 -6.67 -13.97
C CYS A 27 3.01 -7.89 -13.86
N ASP A 28 3.64 -8.32 -14.96
CA ASP A 28 4.42 -9.56 -15.09
C ASP A 28 3.65 -10.88 -14.85
N ARG A 29 2.36 -10.81 -14.46
CA ARG A 29 1.48 -11.96 -14.18
C ARG A 29 0.78 -12.56 -15.39
N TYR A 30 0.75 -11.81 -16.50
CA TYR A 30 0.10 -12.22 -17.74
C TYR A 30 1.06 -12.00 -18.90
N ALA A 31 1.12 -12.96 -19.82
CA ALA A 31 1.92 -12.87 -21.04
C ALA A 31 1.06 -13.08 -22.28
N ASN A 32 1.56 -12.58 -23.42
CA ASN A 32 1.01 -12.88 -24.72
C ASN A 32 1.76 -14.08 -25.31
N ASP A 33 1.16 -15.26 -25.21
CA ASP A 33 1.62 -16.47 -25.88
C ASP A 33 0.89 -16.63 -27.21
N GLY A 34 1.53 -16.20 -28.30
CA GLY A 34 1.01 -16.41 -29.67
C GLY A 34 -0.37 -15.78 -29.95
N GLY A 35 -0.69 -14.65 -29.34
CA GLY A 35 -1.99 -13.97 -29.45
C GLY A 35 -2.98 -14.33 -28.34
N ARG A 36 -2.59 -15.18 -27.38
CA ARG A 36 -3.40 -15.57 -26.23
C ARG A 36 -2.83 -14.99 -24.94
N ILE A 37 -3.70 -14.40 -24.12
CA ILE A 37 -3.34 -14.03 -22.75
C ILE A 37 -3.23 -15.31 -21.91
N VAL A 38 -2.06 -15.55 -21.33
CA VAL A 38 -1.80 -16.66 -20.39
C VAL A 38 -1.30 -16.11 -19.06
N ARG A 39 -1.67 -16.74 -17.95
CA ARG A 39 -1.12 -16.40 -16.62
C ARG A 39 0.28 -17.01 -16.50
N THR A 40 1.24 -16.22 -16.03
CA THR A 40 2.65 -16.63 -15.89
C THR A 40 3.01 -17.04 -14.46
N ASP A 41 2.30 -16.52 -13.47
CA ASP A 41 2.59 -16.84 -12.06
C ASP A 41 1.89 -18.13 -11.62
N PRO A 42 2.64 -19.12 -11.09
CA PRO A 42 2.06 -20.30 -10.48
C PRO A 42 1.41 -19.96 -9.14
N VAL A 43 0.44 -20.77 -8.72
CA VAL A 43 -0.04 -20.74 -7.34
C VAL A 43 1.10 -21.16 -6.42
N VAL A 44 1.48 -20.28 -5.51
CA VAL A 44 2.50 -20.59 -4.51
C VAL A 44 1.81 -21.09 -3.25
N MET A 45 1.99 -22.39 -2.97
CA MET A 45 1.61 -22.97 -1.69
C MET A 45 2.71 -22.69 -0.67
N LEU A 46 2.38 -21.99 0.41
CA LEU A 46 3.35 -21.68 1.47
C LEU A 46 3.97 -22.96 2.05
N SER A 47 3.17 -24.02 2.24
CA SER A 47 3.63 -25.33 2.70
C SER A 47 4.70 -25.94 1.78
N HIS A 48 4.49 -25.95 0.46
CA HIS A 48 5.49 -26.44 -0.49
C HIS A 48 6.76 -25.57 -0.50
N SER A 49 6.62 -24.25 -0.35
CA SER A 49 7.79 -23.35 -0.24
C SER A 49 8.60 -23.62 1.02
N VAL A 50 7.97 -24.00 2.14
CA VAL A 50 8.66 -24.47 3.35
C VAL A 50 9.40 -25.78 3.08
N GLU A 51 8.72 -26.78 2.50
CA GLU A 51 9.28 -28.10 2.21
C GLU A 51 10.46 -28.07 1.24
N ALA A 52 10.40 -27.19 0.23
CA ALA A 52 11.46 -27.02 -0.77
C ALA A 52 12.62 -26.11 -0.31
N GLY A 53 12.60 -25.62 0.93
CA GLY A 53 13.63 -24.73 1.47
C GLY A 53 13.63 -23.31 0.88
N GLY A 54 12.48 -22.84 0.39
CA GLY A 54 12.29 -21.50 -0.12
C GLY A 54 12.45 -20.42 0.96
N ARG A 55 12.90 -19.23 0.57
CA ARG A 55 13.07 -18.10 1.49
C ARG A 55 11.69 -17.55 1.91
N ILE A 56 11.35 -17.70 3.19
CA ILE A 56 10.10 -17.18 3.78
C ILE A 56 10.45 -16.07 4.77
N VAL A 57 9.69 -14.98 4.75
CA VAL A 57 9.78 -13.90 5.75
C VAL A 57 8.75 -14.19 6.84
N PRO A 58 9.17 -14.45 8.09
CA PRO A 58 8.22 -14.75 9.16
C PRO A 58 7.34 -13.54 9.47
N PHE A 59 6.03 -13.73 9.46
CA PHE A 59 5.05 -12.77 9.97
C PHE A 59 4.38 -13.42 11.18
N ALA A 60 4.86 -13.04 12.38
CA ALA A 60 4.58 -13.63 13.70
C ALA A 60 5.37 -14.92 14.02
N ALA A 61 6.32 -14.80 14.94
CA ALA A 61 7.06 -15.93 15.50
C ALA A 61 6.21 -16.62 16.58
N ARG A 62 5.73 -17.84 16.32
CA ARG A 62 5.23 -18.77 17.33
C ARG A 62 6.17 -19.97 17.43
N ASP A 63 6.20 -20.60 18.61
CA ASP A 63 6.89 -21.86 18.85
C ASP A 63 6.17 -23.01 18.15
N TRP A 64 6.89 -23.76 17.30
CA TRP A 64 6.39 -24.84 16.45
C TRP A 64 6.68 -26.22 17.07
N ASP A 65 5.71 -27.13 17.06
CA ASP A 65 5.71 -28.41 17.80
C ASP A 65 6.07 -29.66 16.96
N GLY A 66 6.45 -29.47 15.69
CA GLY A 66 6.90 -30.54 14.81
C GLY A 66 5.78 -31.22 13.99
N SER A 67 4.53 -30.74 14.04
CA SER A 67 3.51 -31.11 13.05
C SER A 67 3.84 -30.51 11.67
N PRO A 68 3.83 -31.29 10.56
CA PRO A 68 4.11 -30.74 9.23
C PRO A 68 3.04 -29.74 8.74
N VAL A 69 1.84 -29.79 9.33
CA VAL A 69 0.75 -28.85 9.04
C VAL A 69 0.09 -28.45 10.37
N PRO A 70 0.14 -27.16 10.78
CA PRO A 70 -0.58 -26.69 11.96
C PRO A 70 -2.10 -26.85 11.80
N VAL A 71 -2.80 -27.17 12.88
CA VAL A 71 -4.28 -27.23 12.89
C VAL A 71 -4.95 -25.87 12.62
N ASP A 72 -4.19 -24.78 12.80
CA ASP A 72 -4.57 -23.40 12.49
C ASP A 72 -3.98 -22.89 11.16
N ALA A 73 -3.51 -23.79 10.29
CA ALA A 73 -2.94 -23.42 8.99
C ALA A 73 -3.91 -22.56 8.17
N PHE A 74 -3.54 -21.31 7.96
CA PHE A 74 -4.30 -20.32 7.22
C PHE A 74 -3.76 -20.23 5.78
N VAL A 75 -4.60 -20.55 4.78
CA VAL A 75 -4.23 -20.36 3.38
C VAL A 75 -4.28 -18.87 3.06
N THR A 76 -3.13 -18.22 2.92
CA THR A 76 -3.05 -16.85 2.38
C THR A 76 -2.87 -16.92 0.86
N GLY A 77 -3.42 -15.97 0.11
CA GLY A 77 -3.14 -15.84 -1.33
C GLY A 77 -2.42 -14.55 -1.68
N ILE A 78 -1.35 -14.23 -0.96
CA ILE A 78 -0.50 -13.11 -1.38
C ILE A 78 -0.07 -13.37 -2.84
N GLY A 79 -0.54 -12.55 -3.78
CA GLY A 79 -0.25 -12.73 -5.22
C GLY A 79 -1.12 -13.72 -6.00
N SER A 80 -2.32 -14.12 -5.52
CA SER A 80 -3.17 -15.10 -6.24
C SER A 80 -4.45 -14.57 -6.91
N GLY A 81 -4.73 -13.26 -6.94
CA GLY A 81 -6.00 -12.68 -7.42
C GLY A 81 -5.84 -11.54 -8.43
N THR A 82 -6.78 -11.37 -9.37
CA THR A 82 -6.86 -10.16 -10.19
C THR A 82 -7.57 -9.03 -9.42
N THR A 83 -7.56 -7.82 -9.97
CA THR A 83 -7.83 -6.60 -9.20
C THR A 83 -9.24 -6.08 -9.23
N TYR A 84 -9.60 -5.40 -8.15
CA TYR A 84 -10.87 -4.68 -7.99
C TYR A 84 -11.04 -3.49 -8.96
N PRO A 85 -12.24 -3.23 -9.52
CA PRO A 85 -13.41 -4.10 -9.48
C PRO A 85 -13.15 -5.33 -10.36
N ASP A 86 -13.04 -6.50 -9.72
CA ASP A 86 -12.73 -7.73 -10.40
C ASP A 86 -14.04 -8.36 -10.86
N TYR A 87 -14.25 -8.42 -12.16
CA TYR A 87 -15.37 -9.14 -12.78
C TYR A 87 -15.01 -10.61 -13.06
N LYS A 88 -13.75 -11.01 -12.83
CA LYS A 88 -13.30 -12.40 -12.95
C LYS A 88 -13.40 -13.05 -11.55
N PRO A 89 -14.12 -14.18 -11.41
CA PRO A 89 -14.19 -14.90 -10.14
C PRO A 89 -12.79 -15.22 -9.62
N ALA A 90 -12.62 -15.25 -8.29
CA ALA A 90 -11.37 -15.64 -7.66
C ALA A 90 -10.89 -16.96 -8.30
N PRO A 91 -9.64 -17.04 -8.81
CA PRO A 91 -9.17 -18.21 -9.55
C PRO A 91 -9.12 -19.47 -8.69
N PHE A 92 -9.09 -19.29 -7.37
CA PHE A 92 -9.16 -20.34 -6.36
C PHE A 92 -10.15 -19.92 -5.27
N ILE A 93 -11.08 -20.82 -4.94
CA ILE A 93 -11.92 -20.71 -3.76
C ILE A 93 -11.48 -21.86 -2.86
N VAL A 94 -10.91 -21.52 -1.70
CA VAL A 94 -10.53 -22.51 -0.69
C VAL A 94 -11.55 -22.44 0.42
N ALA A 95 -12.28 -23.54 0.59
CA ALA A 95 -13.21 -23.75 1.69
C ALA A 95 -12.59 -24.71 2.71
N SER A 96 -12.65 -24.34 3.99
CA SER A 96 -12.34 -25.21 5.11
C SER A 96 -13.49 -25.13 6.13
N GLN A 97 -13.59 -26.11 7.04
CA GLN A 97 -14.44 -25.97 8.22
C GLN A 97 -13.56 -25.72 9.44
N VAL A 98 -13.87 -24.67 10.18
CA VAL A 98 -13.23 -24.35 11.47
C VAL A 98 -14.34 -24.27 12.50
N ASP A 99 -14.27 -25.10 13.55
CA ASP A 99 -15.27 -25.21 14.63
C ASP A 99 -16.73 -25.39 14.15
N GLY A 100 -16.92 -26.12 13.04
CA GLY A 100 -18.24 -26.38 12.46
C GLY A 100 -18.82 -25.23 11.63
N ALA A 101 -18.07 -24.15 11.41
CA ALA A 101 -18.41 -23.07 10.49
C ALA A 101 -17.64 -23.21 9.17
N ASP A 102 -18.33 -22.96 8.04
CA ASP A 102 -17.69 -22.88 6.73
C ASP A 102 -16.84 -21.60 6.65
N MET A 103 -15.52 -21.78 6.55
CA MET A 103 -14.55 -20.72 6.35
C MET A 103 -14.21 -20.64 4.85
N ILE A 104 -14.51 -19.49 4.25
CA ILE A 104 -14.19 -19.21 2.85
C ILE A 104 -13.09 -18.15 2.82
N THR A 105 -11.92 -18.51 2.31
CA THR A 105 -10.84 -17.54 2.11
C THR A 105 -10.91 -16.98 0.70
N VAL A 106 -11.26 -15.69 0.59
CA VAL A 106 -11.23 -14.94 -0.65
C VAL A 106 -9.95 -14.13 -0.70
N VAL A 107 -9.18 -14.33 -1.75
CA VAL A 107 -7.91 -13.66 -1.94
C VAL A 107 -8.09 -12.55 -2.96
N THR A 108 -7.70 -11.33 -2.59
CA THR A 108 -7.61 -10.19 -3.50
C THR A 108 -6.18 -9.63 -3.50
N GLU A 109 -5.64 -9.36 -4.68
CA GLU A 109 -4.44 -8.54 -4.80
C GLU A 109 -4.86 -7.09 -4.98
N ALA A 110 -4.42 -6.19 -4.10
CA ALA A 110 -4.52 -4.77 -4.38
C ALA A 110 -3.35 -4.40 -5.31
N ILE A 111 -3.61 -4.04 -6.57
CA ILE A 111 -2.59 -3.40 -7.40
C ILE A 111 -2.18 -2.10 -6.68
N PHE A 112 -0.88 -1.84 -6.62
CA PHE A 112 -0.30 -0.63 -6.02
C PHE A 112 -0.97 0.67 -6.49
N SER A 113 -1.42 0.72 -7.76
CA SER A 113 -2.20 1.82 -8.36
C SER A 113 -3.54 2.15 -7.67
N TYR A 114 -4.03 1.29 -6.76
CA TYR A 114 -5.22 1.53 -5.95
C TYR A 114 -4.87 1.86 -4.49
N CYS A 115 -3.58 1.79 -4.13
CA CYS A 115 -3.11 2.04 -2.79
C CYS A 115 -2.92 3.55 -2.54
N GLY A 116 -3.04 3.92 -1.28
CA GLY A 116 -2.66 5.24 -0.78
C GLY A 116 -1.98 5.11 0.57
N VAL A 117 -1.25 6.15 0.95
CA VAL A 117 -0.59 6.28 2.25
C VAL A 117 -1.15 7.50 2.96
N LYS A 118 -1.58 7.31 4.20
CA LYS A 118 -1.97 8.41 5.08
C LYS A 118 -0.77 8.82 5.93
N VAL A 119 -0.37 10.09 5.86
CA VAL A 119 0.71 10.66 6.67
C VAL A 119 0.09 11.57 7.72
N LYS A 120 0.18 11.18 8.99
CA LYS A 120 -0.23 12.00 10.14
C LYS A 120 0.98 12.79 10.62
N ILE A 121 0.86 14.11 10.70
CA ILE A 121 1.96 14.98 11.15
C ILE A 121 1.51 15.71 12.40
N ASP A 122 2.16 15.35 13.50
CA ASP A 122 1.89 15.85 14.84
C ASP A 122 2.78 17.07 15.13
N THR A 123 2.26 18.26 14.81
CA THR A 123 2.97 19.55 14.94
C THR A 123 1.99 20.67 15.33
N ASP A 124 2.49 21.74 15.92
CA ASP A 124 1.77 23.00 16.17
C ASP A 124 1.78 23.93 14.94
N ARG A 125 2.56 23.60 13.92
CA ARG A 125 2.65 24.36 12.68
C ARG A 125 1.44 24.11 11.80
N PHE A 126 0.97 25.18 11.18
CA PHE A 126 0.00 25.06 10.09
C PHE A 126 0.70 24.56 8.83
N LEU A 127 0.31 23.37 8.36
CA LEU A 127 0.84 22.74 7.14
C LEU A 127 0.16 23.24 5.87
N GLY A 128 -1.11 23.62 5.92
CA GLY A 128 -1.86 24.09 4.76
C GLY A 128 -3.36 23.83 4.87
N PRO A 129 -4.19 24.43 4.01
CA PRO A 129 -5.64 24.30 4.13
C PRO A 129 -6.12 22.89 3.74
N GLU A 130 -7.21 22.42 4.36
CA GLU A 130 -7.84 21.16 3.97
C GLU A 130 -8.25 21.20 2.48
N GLY A 131 -8.00 20.10 1.77
CA GLY A 131 -8.17 19.99 0.32
C GLY A 131 -7.01 20.53 -0.52
N ALA A 132 -6.02 21.20 0.08
CA ALA A 132 -4.84 21.67 -0.66
C ALA A 132 -4.07 20.50 -1.28
N ALA A 133 -3.64 20.67 -2.53
CA ALA A 133 -2.82 19.67 -3.21
C ALA A 133 -1.46 19.52 -2.51
N VAL A 134 -1.06 18.27 -2.30
CA VAL A 134 0.28 17.90 -1.85
C VAL A 134 1.06 17.46 -3.07
N ARG A 135 2.26 18.01 -3.26
CA ARG A 135 3.07 17.78 -4.45
C ARG A 135 4.40 17.12 -4.14
N ALA A 136 4.85 16.23 -5.02
CA ALA A 136 6.20 15.68 -5.05
C ALA A 136 6.81 15.90 -6.44
N GLY A 137 8.00 16.51 -6.52
CA GLY A 137 8.62 16.87 -7.80
C GLY A 137 7.75 17.79 -8.68
N GLY A 138 6.87 18.59 -8.06
CA GLY A 138 5.92 19.50 -8.71
C GLY A 138 4.59 18.87 -9.12
N GLU A 139 4.47 17.54 -9.13
CA GLU A 139 3.22 16.84 -9.47
C GLU A 139 2.32 16.69 -8.26
N ALA A 140 1.00 16.82 -8.42
CA ALA A 140 0.05 16.57 -7.35
C ALA A 140 -0.03 15.07 -7.07
N VAL A 141 0.38 14.66 -5.87
CA VAL A 141 0.44 13.24 -5.46
C VAL A 141 -0.57 12.91 -4.36
N GLY A 142 -1.35 13.89 -3.92
CA GLY A 142 -2.29 13.76 -2.83
C GLY A 142 -2.89 15.10 -2.42
N HIS A 143 -3.49 15.14 -1.23
CA HIS A 143 -4.04 16.36 -0.64
C HIS A 143 -3.93 16.36 0.89
N VAL A 144 -3.98 17.56 1.47
CA VAL A 144 -4.25 17.73 2.90
C VAL A 144 -5.67 17.27 3.16
N THR A 145 -5.84 16.21 3.94
CA THR A 145 -7.14 15.64 4.24
C THR A 145 -7.63 16.12 5.62
N THR A 146 -8.84 15.73 5.98
CA THR A 146 -9.46 16.09 7.27
C THR A 146 -8.51 15.79 8.42
N GLY A 147 -8.26 16.80 9.25
CA GLY A 147 -7.42 16.66 10.43
C GLY A 147 -8.05 15.71 11.44
N GLU A 148 -7.21 14.87 12.06
CA GLU A 148 -7.64 13.93 13.09
C GLU A 148 -6.84 14.21 14.37
N TYR A 149 -7.53 14.29 15.51
CA TYR A 149 -6.88 14.45 16.83
C TYR A 149 -5.95 15.67 16.92
N GLY A 150 -6.37 16.80 16.35
CA GLY A 150 -5.62 18.06 16.34
C GLY A 150 -4.46 18.10 15.34
N SER A 151 -4.22 17.02 14.60
CA SER A 151 -3.10 16.91 13.66
C SER A 151 -3.57 17.06 12.23
N GLN A 152 -2.79 17.78 11.43
CA GLN A 152 -3.00 17.82 9.98
C GLN A 152 -2.50 16.53 9.33
N MET A 153 -3.26 16.03 8.36
CA MET A 153 -3.00 14.76 7.70
C MET A 153 -2.89 14.94 6.20
N LEU A 154 -2.07 14.10 5.58
CA LEU A 154 -1.94 14.01 4.13
C LEU A 154 -2.51 12.67 3.67
N SER A 155 -3.36 12.70 2.65
CA SER A 155 -3.77 11.51 1.91
C SER A 155 -2.99 11.50 0.60
N LEU A 156 -2.02 10.59 0.46
CA LEU A 156 -1.15 10.46 -0.70
C LEU A 156 -1.53 9.21 -1.51
N GLY A 157 -1.44 9.29 -2.84
CA GLY A 157 -1.74 8.18 -3.72
C GLY A 157 -3.21 8.04 -4.09
N GLY A 158 -3.62 6.80 -4.36
CA GLY A 158 -4.94 6.49 -4.86
C GLY A 158 -5.05 6.53 -6.39
N VAL A 159 -6.14 5.93 -6.89
CA VAL A 159 -6.37 5.68 -8.32
C VAL A 159 -6.27 6.94 -9.17
N HIS A 160 -6.78 8.07 -8.66
CA HIS A 160 -6.71 9.35 -9.36
C HIS A 160 -5.28 9.75 -9.68
N HIS A 161 -4.40 9.78 -8.68
CA HIS A 161 -3.02 10.22 -8.84
C HIS A 161 -2.14 9.18 -9.56
N LEU A 162 -2.43 7.88 -9.38
CA LEU A 162 -1.64 6.81 -9.99
C LEU A 162 -2.01 6.52 -11.45
N THR A 163 -3.29 6.69 -11.82
CA THR A 163 -3.80 6.29 -13.15
C THR A 163 -4.78 7.26 -13.80
N GLY A 164 -5.43 8.13 -13.03
CA GLY A 164 -6.42 9.09 -13.55
C GLY A 164 -5.80 10.37 -14.14
N GLY A 165 -4.62 10.74 -13.67
CA GLY A 165 -3.88 11.93 -14.08
C GLY A 165 -2.92 11.70 -15.26
N SER A 166 -1.87 12.52 -15.30
CA SER A 166 -0.83 12.39 -16.34
C SER A 166 0.13 11.23 -16.05
N LYS A 167 0.85 10.73 -17.07
CA LYS A 167 1.90 9.72 -16.86
C LYS A 167 3.01 10.23 -15.90
N ARG A 168 3.27 11.53 -15.93
CA ARG A 168 4.28 12.16 -15.07
C ARG A 168 3.82 12.19 -13.61
N GLU A 169 2.55 12.53 -13.39
CA GLU A 169 1.89 12.48 -12.09
C GLU A 169 1.87 11.06 -11.51
N GLY A 170 1.46 10.08 -12.31
CA GLY A 170 1.45 8.68 -11.90
C GLY A 170 2.83 8.15 -11.50
N LYS A 171 3.87 8.55 -12.24
CA LYS A 171 5.26 8.20 -11.91
C LYS A 171 5.70 8.86 -10.60
N ALA A 172 5.50 10.17 -10.46
CA ALA A 172 5.89 10.90 -9.24
C ALA A 172 5.17 10.36 -8.00
N THR A 173 3.88 10.03 -8.13
CA THR A 173 3.09 9.41 -7.06
C THR A 173 3.63 8.04 -6.69
N CYS A 174 3.93 7.19 -7.68
CA CYS A 174 4.49 5.86 -7.45
C CYS A 174 5.85 5.94 -6.73
N ASP A 175 6.75 6.79 -7.24
CA ASP A 175 8.10 7.00 -6.69
C ASP A 175 8.02 7.51 -5.23
N ALA A 176 7.12 8.46 -4.94
CA ALA A 176 6.89 8.98 -3.59
C ALA A 176 6.38 7.90 -2.62
N LEU A 177 5.35 7.15 -3.02
CA LEU A 177 4.78 6.09 -2.17
C LEU A 177 5.79 4.96 -1.92
N LEU A 178 6.51 4.51 -2.96
CA LEU A 178 7.54 3.48 -2.82
C LEU A 178 8.66 3.95 -1.90
N SER A 179 9.10 5.21 -2.03
CA SER A 179 10.12 5.79 -1.17
C SER A 179 9.65 5.82 0.29
N LEU A 180 8.46 6.35 0.56
CA LEU A 180 7.88 6.40 1.92
C LEU A 180 7.75 5.01 2.54
N CYS A 181 7.18 4.05 1.81
CA CYS A 181 7.00 2.67 2.29
C CYS A 181 8.34 1.96 2.53
N ASN A 182 9.39 2.34 1.82
CA ASN A 182 10.76 1.88 2.05
C ASN A 182 11.55 2.77 3.05
N ARG A 183 10.85 3.58 3.83
CA ARG A 183 11.42 4.47 4.87
C ARG A 183 12.45 5.46 4.33
N GLN A 184 12.39 5.78 3.05
CA GLN A 184 13.20 6.82 2.44
C GLN A 184 12.52 8.18 2.64
N PRO A 185 13.30 9.26 2.80
CA PRO A 185 12.76 10.60 2.89
C PRO A 185 12.12 11.01 1.57
N VAL A 186 10.98 11.70 1.67
CA VAL A 186 10.28 12.29 0.53
C VAL A 186 10.00 13.76 0.81
N ASP A 187 10.44 14.59 -0.13
CA ASP A 187 10.16 16.02 -0.13
C ASP A 187 8.79 16.29 -0.75
N LEU A 188 7.97 17.04 -0.03
CA LEU A 188 6.62 17.41 -0.38
C LEU A 188 6.45 18.93 -0.27
N SER A 189 5.57 19.50 -1.09
CA SER A 189 5.12 20.87 -0.95
C SER A 189 3.60 20.93 -0.97
N ILE A 190 3.01 21.70 -0.08
CA ILE A 190 1.56 21.91 -0.02
C ILE A 190 1.21 23.22 -0.71
N ASP A 191 0.25 23.19 -1.63
CA ASP A 191 -0.23 24.39 -2.31
C ASP A 191 -0.83 25.38 -1.28
N GLY A 192 -0.22 26.56 -1.18
CA GLY A 192 -0.60 27.56 -0.17
C GLY A 192 -0.26 27.18 1.27
N GLY A 193 0.65 26.22 1.45
CA GLY A 193 1.06 25.69 2.75
C GLY A 193 2.58 25.53 2.88
N ALA A 194 2.98 24.60 3.74
CA ALA A 194 4.36 24.32 4.11
C ALA A 194 5.08 23.42 3.09
N THR A 195 6.41 23.46 3.16
CA THR A 195 7.31 22.47 2.56
C THR A 195 7.70 21.44 3.61
N LEU A 196 7.74 20.17 3.22
CA LEU A 196 7.92 19.05 4.14
C LEU A 196 8.98 18.08 3.61
N THR A 197 9.79 17.52 4.49
CA THR A 197 10.49 16.26 4.24
C THR A 197 10.00 15.25 5.27
N VAL A 198 9.40 14.15 4.82
CA VAL A 198 8.84 13.13 5.70
C VAL A 198 9.41 11.75 5.39
N ALA A 199 9.65 10.95 6.43
CA ALA A 199 10.10 9.56 6.32
C ALA A 199 9.53 8.75 7.49
N ALA A 200 9.14 7.51 7.25
CA ALA A 200 8.71 6.63 8.32
C ALA A 200 9.87 6.33 9.28
N GLY A 201 9.67 6.61 10.58
CA GLY A 201 10.67 6.39 11.62
C GLY A 201 11.67 7.54 11.82
N ALA A 202 11.50 8.67 11.14
CA ALA A 202 12.28 9.89 11.36
C ALA A 202 11.35 11.08 11.64
N ALA A 203 11.84 12.06 12.39
CA ALA A 203 11.10 13.28 12.64
C ALA A 203 10.97 14.11 11.34
N PRO A 204 9.80 14.70 11.05
CA PRO A 204 9.59 15.47 9.83
C PRO A 204 10.39 16.76 9.85
N ILE A 205 10.76 17.25 8.68
CA ILE A 205 11.33 18.59 8.48
C ILE A 205 10.24 19.45 7.87
N ILE A 206 9.91 20.58 8.50
CA ILE A 206 8.85 21.50 8.08
C ILE A 206 9.49 22.87 7.84
N ASP A 207 9.41 23.38 6.62
CA ASP A 207 10.03 24.64 6.19
C ASP A 207 11.52 24.73 6.57
N GLY A 208 12.24 23.62 6.38
CA GLY A 208 13.66 23.49 6.70
C GLY A 208 13.98 23.33 8.19
N VAL A 209 12.96 23.32 9.06
CA VAL A 209 13.12 23.12 10.51
C VAL A 209 12.73 21.70 10.86
N GLN A 210 13.67 20.94 11.42
CA GLN A 210 13.38 19.60 11.92
C GLN A 210 12.50 19.68 13.16
N GLU A 211 11.39 18.95 13.16
CA GLU A 211 10.57 18.77 14.35
C GLU A 211 11.32 17.91 15.37
N VAL A 212 11.25 18.33 16.64
CA VAL A 212 12.00 17.70 17.73
C VAL A 212 11.10 17.07 18.79
N ARG A 213 9.77 17.22 18.66
CA ARG A 213 8.80 16.65 19.59
C ARG A 213 7.61 16.10 18.83
N MET A 214 7.20 14.87 19.18
CA MET A 214 5.92 14.32 18.73
C MET A 214 4.82 14.69 19.73
N ARG A 215 3.70 15.25 19.23
CA ARG A 215 2.56 15.71 20.06
C ARG A 215 1.25 15.03 19.65
N VAL A 216 0.58 14.33 20.57
CA VAL A 216 -0.74 13.71 20.32
C VAL A 216 -1.86 14.53 20.96
N GLY A 217 -2.91 14.83 20.19
CA GLY A 217 -4.05 15.68 20.59
C GLY A 217 -5.36 14.92 20.81
N CYS A 218 -5.53 14.24 21.94
CA CYS A 218 -6.84 13.67 22.31
C CYS A 218 -7.26 14.12 23.71
N GLY A 219 -8.18 15.09 23.78
CA GLY A 219 -8.55 15.76 25.04
C GLY A 219 -9.26 14.89 26.07
N SER A 220 -10.15 13.99 25.66
CA SER A 220 -10.99 13.22 26.59
C SER A 220 -10.47 11.80 26.91
N ALA A 221 -9.94 11.07 25.92
CA ALA A 221 -9.45 9.71 26.13
C ALA A 221 -8.02 9.67 26.69
N THR A 222 -7.18 10.67 26.41
CA THR A 222 -5.79 10.68 26.91
C THR A 222 -5.73 10.93 28.41
N ILE A 223 -6.58 11.81 28.95
CA ILE A 223 -6.64 12.03 30.41
C ILE A 223 -7.30 10.85 31.12
N GLY A 224 -8.40 10.32 30.59
CA GLY A 224 -9.26 9.39 31.31
C GLY A 224 -8.96 7.90 31.14
N MET A 225 -8.43 7.46 29.99
CA MET A 225 -8.34 6.03 29.64
C MET A 225 -6.94 5.56 29.24
N PHE A 226 -6.12 6.42 28.62
CA PHE A 226 -4.88 5.98 27.95
C PHE A 226 -3.59 6.68 28.39
N ALA A 227 -3.62 7.59 29.38
CA ALA A 227 -2.45 8.36 29.81
C ALA A 227 -1.21 7.49 30.08
N GLN A 228 -1.40 6.35 30.76
CA GLN A 228 -0.31 5.43 31.10
C GLN A 228 0.26 4.72 29.87
N GLN A 229 -0.55 4.40 28.87
CA GLN A 229 -0.15 3.70 27.66
C GLN A 229 0.71 4.58 26.75
N TRP A 230 0.58 5.90 26.83
CA TRP A 230 1.40 6.86 26.08
C TRP A 230 2.73 7.21 26.76
N GLN A 231 2.89 6.87 28.05
CA GLN A 231 4.09 7.19 28.80
C GLN A 231 5.32 6.49 28.18
N GLY A 232 6.31 7.29 27.75
CA GLY A 232 7.53 6.78 27.12
C GLY A 232 7.41 6.48 25.62
N LEU A 233 6.24 6.71 25.00
CA LEU A 233 6.04 6.58 23.55
C LEU A 233 6.04 7.92 22.82
N VAL A 234 5.76 9.03 23.51
CA VAL A 234 5.69 10.39 22.96
C VAL A 234 6.38 11.40 23.91
N ASP A 235 6.90 12.49 23.35
CA ASP A 235 7.62 13.52 24.12
C ASP A 235 6.67 14.43 24.90
N GLU A 236 5.50 14.75 24.31
CA GLU A 236 4.56 15.69 24.90
C GLU A 236 3.11 15.29 24.53
N VAL A 237 2.21 15.38 25.50
CA VAL A 237 0.77 15.18 25.29
C VAL A 237 0.09 16.53 25.38
N VAL A 238 -0.59 16.94 24.30
CA VAL A 238 -1.36 18.19 24.27
C VAL A 238 -2.84 17.83 24.38
N VAL A 239 -3.52 18.42 25.35
CA VAL A 239 -4.94 18.16 25.60
C VAL A 239 -5.72 19.33 24.99
N VAL A 240 -6.54 19.06 23.97
CA VAL A 240 -7.43 20.03 23.32
C VAL A 240 -8.87 19.78 23.74
#